data_AF-A0A939YT06-F1
#
_entry.id   AF-A0A939YT06-F1
#
_cell.length_a   1.000
_cell.length_b   1.000
_cell.length_c   1.000
_cell.angle_alpha   90.00
_cell.angle_beta   90.00
_cell.angle_gamma   90.00
#
_symmetry.space_group_name_H-M   'P 1'
#
loop_
_entity.id
_entity.type
_entity.pdbx_description
1 polymer ?
#
loop_
_entity_poly.entity_id
_entity_poly.type
_entity_poly.pdbx_seq_one_letter_code
_entity_poly.pdbx_strand_id
1 'polypeptide(L)'
;MKKTAAILLIFLLLLAAGCTKPPVSGNANTEAPVVTAPAEATPAAQRTNAPTDTPAEEPSPTPEPEPTEEPSPSPEPGPTQEPTVREALAAAEEHGLSEEDLRGEYELFLRFSETVEGNPGLGEYRALVYRIFPVIADHTEYLDAEYFFGKLASLSFSESELEAGFWGKYLYEPNEILIREDVEDDSRWELSAVVFHELMHFVDGSMSGAESAMYILDGRRLYADEFLALPMEDRLRTVILYNADAVTEGGAELYTAKYFSGGVRSYFSACSILTGIEYIYGTEKLDELFFGTDSEAVLAELLLDAGYSEDRYYTAAASLNWLTTPRTSYMPSERIAPEDILIDLYEHELGSGWEQDEPFIYILKSLSDVAWPDYERSVHADFLQGIEFNTREQYADFLSKLYAGLSFRPEPMFDPPFPVIKDGRFLITAFADWTDPDTAQPVRGTIAAEYDFGTEQPIGYLLTDMDAIYNEYPVLHGS
;
A
#
# COMPACT_ATOMS: atom_id res chain seq x y z
N MET A 1 -21.64 -35.61 40.36
CA MET A 1 -22.75 -35.06 39.55
C MET A 1 -22.17 -33.86 38.82
N LYS A 2 -21.54 -34.00 37.64
CA LYS A 2 -22.13 -34.17 36.30
C LYS A 2 -23.32 -33.24 36.05
N LYS A 3 -23.09 -32.14 35.32
CA LYS A 3 -23.84 -31.68 34.14
C LYS A 3 -23.51 -30.20 33.83
N THR A 4 -22.60 -29.97 32.88
CA THR A 4 -22.58 -28.79 32.00
C THR A 4 -21.59 -29.08 30.86
N ALA A 5 -22.08 -29.81 29.87
CA ALA A 5 -21.48 -30.00 28.55
C ALA A 5 -22.65 -30.25 27.59
N ALA A 6 -22.57 -29.68 26.38
CA ALA A 6 -23.66 -29.47 25.41
C ALA A 6 -24.57 -28.31 25.83
N ILE A 7 -24.68 -27.21 25.08
CA ILE A 7 -25.07 -27.18 23.66
C ILE A 7 -24.19 -26.15 22.94
N LEU A 8 -23.14 -26.66 22.32
CA LEU A 8 -22.30 -26.03 21.31
C LEU A 8 -22.48 -26.95 20.09
N LEU A 9 -23.66 -26.90 19.46
CA LEU A 9 -24.01 -27.74 18.30
C LEU A 9 -25.30 -27.26 17.61
N ILE A 10 -25.38 -25.96 17.27
CA ILE A 10 -26.41 -25.43 16.37
C ILE A 10 -25.70 -24.47 15.41
N PHE A 11 -24.81 -24.99 14.57
CA PHE A 11 -24.34 -24.27 13.36
C PHE A 11 -23.82 -25.22 12.25
N LEU A 12 -24.05 -26.53 12.39
CA LEU A 12 -23.74 -27.52 11.35
C LEU A 12 -24.95 -28.43 11.17
N LEU A 13 -25.76 -28.18 10.14
CA LEU A 13 -26.59 -29.13 9.37
C LEU A 13 -27.80 -28.42 8.77
N LEU A 14 -27.68 -28.02 7.51
CA LEU A 14 -28.71 -27.82 6.47
C LEU A 14 -27.95 -27.09 5.34
N LEU A 15 -27.49 -27.74 4.26
CA LEU A 15 -28.33 -28.21 3.17
C LEU A 15 -27.55 -29.20 2.29
N ALA A 16 -28.13 -30.38 2.09
CA ALA A 16 -27.80 -31.29 0.99
C ALA A 16 -29.11 -31.61 0.25
N ALA A 17 -29.25 -31.07 -0.96
CA ALA A 17 -30.12 -31.51 -2.08
C ALA A 17 -29.89 -30.45 -3.18
N GLY A 18 -29.52 -30.74 -4.42
CA GLY A 18 -29.84 -31.90 -5.24
C GLY A 18 -30.35 -31.36 -6.59
N CYS A 19 -29.49 -31.41 -7.61
CA CYS A 19 -29.69 -31.37 -9.06
C CYS A 19 -31.05 -30.89 -9.65
N THR A 20 -31.01 -29.98 -10.64
CA THR A 20 -31.43 -30.24 -12.05
C THR A 20 -31.24 -29.02 -12.98
N LYS A 21 -30.36 -29.15 -13.98
CA LYS A 21 -30.44 -28.53 -15.34
C LYS A 21 -31.60 -29.22 -16.11
N PRO A 22 -32.19 -28.77 -17.25
CA PRO A 22 -31.77 -27.78 -18.29
C PRO A 22 -33.02 -26.98 -18.86
N PRO A 23 -33.15 -26.51 -20.14
CA PRO A 23 -32.20 -26.29 -21.25
C PRO A 23 -32.28 -24.90 -21.96
N VAL A 24 -31.29 -24.73 -22.83
CA VAL A 24 -31.11 -23.77 -23.93
C VAL A 24 -32.32 -23.62 -24.87
N SER A 25 -32.61 -22.39 -25.28
CA SER A 25 -33.31 -21.96 -26.52
C SER A 25 -33.37 -20.42 -26.49
N GLY A 26 -33.05 -19.61 -27.50
CA GLY A 26 -32.79 -19.81 -28.92
C GLY A 26 -32.73 -18.43 -29.59
N ASN A 27 -32.03 -18.35 -30.72
CA ASN A 27 -31.81 -17.21 -31.60
C ASN A 27 -33.01 -16.27 -31.88
N ALA A 28 -32.74 -14.97 -32.04
CA ALA A 28 -33.06 -14.19 -33.25
C ALA A 28 -32.45 -12.77 -33.12
N ASN A 29 -31.45 -12.41 -33.93
CA ASN A 29 -31.52 -11.82 -35.27
C ASN A 29 -31.96 -10.35 -35.35
N THR A 30 -31.05 -9.53 -35.89
CA THR A 30 -31.26 -8.38 -36.81
C THR A 30 -31.82 -7.08 -36.23
N GLU A 31 -31.01 -6.01 -36.23
CA GLU A 31 -31.03 -4.96 -37.28
C GLU A 31 -30.04 -3.82 -36.92
N ALA A 32 -29.06 -3.60 -37.79
CA ALA A 32 -28.37 -2.33 -37.91
C ALA A 32 -29.24 -1.36 -38.72
N PRO A 33 -29.10 -0.04 -38.51
CA PRO A 33 -28.65 0.74 -39.66
C PRO A 33 -27.75 1.96 -39.36
N VAL A 34 -26.79 2.16 -40.30
CA VAL A 34 -26.48 3.43 -41.02
C VAL A 34 -25.82 4.54 -40.18
N VAL A 35 -24.49 4.70 -40.25
CA VAL A 35 -23.71 5.47 -41.26
C VAL A 35 -24.22 6.90 -41.49
N THR A 36 -23.55 7.87 -40.86
CA THR A 36 -23.30 9.18 -41.48
C THR A 36 -22.04 9.82 -40.88
N ALA A 37 -21.00 9.92 -41.71
CA ALA A 37 -19.94 10.93 -41.68
C ALA A 37 -19.79 11.40 -43.15
N PRO A 38 -19.00 12.43 -43.50
CA PRO A 38 -18.28 13.41 -42.68
C PRO A 38 -18.52 14.87 -43.17
N ALA A 39 -17.99 15.86 -42.44
CA ALA A 39 -17.69 17.20 -42.98
C ALA A 39 -16.28 17.56 -42.50
N GLU A 40 -15.25 17.31 -43.31
CA GLU A 40 -14.63 18.19 -44.30
C GLU A 40 -13.74 19.29 -43.71
N ALA A 41 -12.50 19.22 -44.16
CA ALA A 41 -11.32 19.97 -43.76
C ALA A 41 -11.36 21.46 -44.15
N THR A 42 -10.48 22.26 -43.52
CA THR A 42 -9.80 23.36 -44.21
C THR A 42 -8.38 23.56 -43.63
N PRO A 43 -7.36 23.90 -44.45
CA PRO A 43 -5.95 23.64 -44.16
C PRO A 43 -5.06 24.89 -43.96
N ALA A 44 -3.84 24.59 -43.49
CA ALA A 44 -2.54 25.20 -43.83
C ALA A 44 -2.21 26.65 -43.42
N ALA A 45 -1.11 26.77 -42.67
CA ALA A 45 -0.13 27.86 -42.86
C ALA A 45 1.30 27.34 -42.63
N GLN A 46 1.98 26.99 -43.73
CA GLN A 46 3.43 26.91 -43.81
C GLN A 46 4.05 28.31 -43.76
N ARG A 47 5.16 28.48 -43.03
CA ARG A 47 6.15 29.54 -43.24
C ARG A 47 7.52 28.86 -43.28
N THR A 48 8.06 28.59 -44.47
CA THR A 48 9.05 29.38 -45.24
C THR A 48 10.42 29.55 -44.55
N ASN A 49 11.41 28.86 -45.10
CA ASN A 49 12.84 28.95 -44.82
C ASN A 49 13.52 30.11 -45.59
N ALA A 50 14.70 30.50 -45.04
CA ALA A 50 15.85 31.20 -45.64
C ALA A 50 15.89 32.75 -45.57
N PRO A 51 17.08 33.42 -45.61
CA PRO A 51 18.46 32.91 -45.68
C PRO A 51 19.43 33.46 -44.60
N THR A 52 20.61 32.85 -44.59
CA THR A 52 21.87 33.23 -43.91
C THR A 52 22.40 34.59 -44.37
N ASP A 53 22.79 35.46 -43.42
CA ASP A 53 23.69 36.59 -43.66
C ASP A 53 24.84 36.56 -42.65
N THR A 54 26.05 36.53 -43.16
CA THR A 54 27.32 36.73 -42.45
C THR A 54 27.76 38.18 -42.60
N PRO A 55 28.01 38.91 -41.51
CA PRO A 55 28.94 40.05 -41.49
C PRO A 55 30.14 39.72 -40.59
N ALA A 56 31.35 39.61 -41.15
CA ALA A 56 32.34 40.69 -41.26
C ALA A 56 33.08 40.98 -39.93
N GLU A 57 34.36 40.62 -39.90
CA GLU A 57 35.29 40.86 -38.80
C GLU A 57 35.43 42.36 -38.49
N GLU A 58 35.24 42.73 -37.23
CA GLU A 58 35.63 44.03 -36.68
C GLU A 58 36.95 43.93 -35.88
N PRO A 59 37.74 45.02 -35.84
CA PRO A 59 39.14 44.98 -35.44
C PRO A 59 39.35 44.79 -33.94
N SER A 60 40.41 44.03 -33.63
CA SER A 60 40.96 43.78 -32.31
C SER A 60 41.13 45.06 -31.47
N PRO A 61 40.56 45.14 -30.26
CA PRO A 61 40.86 46.20 -29.31
C PRO A 61 42.27 46.02 -28.71
N THR A 62 42.89 47.16 -28.48
CA THR A 62 44.22 47.34 -27.87
C THR A 62 44.20 46.83 -26.41
N PRO A 63 45.25 46.14 -25.92
CA PRO A 63 45.27 45.63 -24.55
C PRO A 63 45.25 46.77 -23.54
N GLU A 64 44.21 46.80 -22.73
CA GLU A 64 44.05 47.61 -21.53
C GLU A 64 44.89 46.97 -20.39
N PRO A 65 45.55 47.75 -19.52
CA PRO A 65 46.40 47.20 -18.47
C PRO A 65 45.61 46.34 -17.48
N GLU A 66 46.15 45.15 -17.18
CA GLU A 66 45.60 44.20 -16.21
C GLU A 66 45.34 44.87 -14.85
N PRO A 67 44.11 44.76 -14.29
CA PRO A 67 43.87 45.17 -12.92
C PRO A 67 44.60 44.21 -11.97
N THR A 68 45.41 44.80 -11.08
CA THR A 68 46.01 44.13 -9.93
C THR A 68 44.94 43.31 -9.21
N GLU A 69 45.12 41.98 -9.12
CA GLU A 69 44.23 41.10 -8.36
C GLU A 69 44.14 41.60 -6.91
N GLU A 70 42.98 42.13 -6.53
CA GLU A 70 42.64 42.28 -5.13
C GLU A 70 42.57 40.88 -4.49
N PRO A 71 43.06 40.71 -3.26
CA PRO A 71 43.00 39.42 -2.58
C PRO A 71 41.54 38.96 -2.51
N SER A 72 41.27 37.81 -3.14
CA SER A 72 39.99 37.11 -3.06
C SER A 72 39.55 37.06 -1.59
N PRO A 73 38.33 37.47 -1.24
CA PRO A 73 37.83 37.27 0.11
C PRO A 73 37.97 35.80 0.47
N SER A 74 38.56 35.54 1.63
CA SER A 74 38.59 34.20 2.24
C SER A 74 37.17 33.65 2.21
N PRO A 75 36.94 32.38 1.82
CA PRO A 75 35.61 31.79 1.89
C PRO A 75 35.08 31.99 3.30
N GLU A 76 33.96 32.69 3.38
CA GLU A 76 33.19 32.82 4.61
C GLU A 76 32.89 31.39 5.07
N PRO A 77 33.21 31.01 6.32
CA PRO A 77 32.90 29.68 6.80
C PRO A 77 31.40 29.46 6.58
N GLY A 78 31.07 28.40 5.85
CA GLY A 78 29.68 28.03 5.59
C GLY A 78 28.89 27.95 6.89
N PRO A 79 27.57 28.14 6.86
CA PRO A 79 26.75 28.14 8.05
C PRO A 79 27.02 26.88 8.88
N THR A 80 27.47 27.08 10.13
CA THR A 80 27.65 25.99 11.09
C THR A 80 26.28 25.39 11.38
N GLN A 81 26.07 24.13 11.01
CA GLN A 81 24.84 23.39 11.33
C GLN A 81 24.62 23.37 12.85
N GLU A 82 23.35 23.42 13.26
CA GLU A 82 23.00 23.36 14.67
C GLU A 82 23.45 22.02 15.30
N PRO A 83 23.89 22.02 16.58
CA PRO A 83 24.42 20.81 17.22
C PRO A 83 23.49 19.59 17.16
N THR A 84 22.18 19.81 17.36
CA THR A 84 21.14 18.79 17.33
C THR A 84 21.01 18.14 15.95
N VAL A 85 21.00 18.94 14.88
CA VAL A 85 20.95 18.44 13.50
C VAL A 85 22.16 17.57 13.21
N ARG A 86 23.35 18.03 13.57
CA ARG A 86 24.59 17.26 13.37
C ARG A 86 24.60 15.94 14.14
N GLU A 87 24.06 15.94 15.36
CA GLU A 87 23.96 14.73 16.18
C GLU A 87 22.98 13.73 15.57
N ALA A 88 21.79 14.19 15.15
CA ALA A 88 20.78 13.37 14.50
C ALA A 88 21.30 12.75 13.19
N LEU A 89 21.97 13.54 12.35
CA LEU A 89 22.57 13.06 11.10
C LEU A 89 23.66 12.01 11.34
N ALA A 90 24.50 12.20 12.35
CA ALA A 90 25.53 11.22 12.70
C ALA A 90 24.94 9.91 13.21
N ALA A 91 23.89 9.97 14.04
CA ALA A 91 23.18 8.79 14.51
C ALA A 91 22.40 8.09 13.37
N ALA A 92 21.82 8.85 12.44
CA ALA A 92 21.13 8.30 11.28
C ALA A 92 22.08 7.54 10.34
N GLU A 93 23.25 8.12 10.07
CA GLU A 93 24.28 7.51 9.23
C GLU A 93 24.79 6.17 9.81
N GLU A 94 24.90 6.04 11.14
CA GLU A 94 25.28 4.78 11.80
C GLU A 94 24.31 3.63 11.51
N HIS A 95 23.06 3.95 11.20
CA HIS A 95 22.00 2.99 10.89
C HIS A 95 21.61 2.97 9.40
N GLY A 96 22.40 3.61 8.54
CA GLY A 96 22.18 3.63 7.09
C GLY A 96 21.00 4.51 6.64
N LEU A 97 20.59 5.47 7.48
CA LEU A 97 19.58 6.47 7.16
C LEU A 97 20.24 7.77 6.69
N SER A 98 19.60 8.44 5.74
CA SER A 98 20.01 9.72 5.17
C SER A 98 19.31 10.91 5.85
N GLU A 99 19.72 12.13 5.53
CA GLU A 99 18.99 13.35 5.94
C GLU A 99 17.56 13.36 5.41
N GLU A 100 17.34 12.86 4.19
CA GLU A 100 16.02 12.76 3.57
C GLU A 100 15.11 11.86 4.40
N ASP A 101 15.61 10.72 4.87
CA ASP A 101 14.88 9.77 5.74
C ASP A 101 14.40 10.39 7.05
N LEU A 102 15.06 11.45 7.52
CA LEU A 102 14.66 12.14 8.74
C LEU A 102 13.52 13.12 8.54
N ARG A 103 13.22 13.53 7.29
CA ARG A 103 12.18 14.52 6.94
C ARG A 103 12.28 15.84 7.72
N GLY A 104 13.46 16.17 8.25
CA GLY A 104 13.67 17.33 9.11
C GLY A 104 13.30 17.12 10.60
N GLU A 105 12.84 15.94 10.97
CA GLU A 105 12.41 15.55 12.33
C GLU A 105 13.58 15.14 13.24
N TYR A 106 14.61 15.98 13.33
CA TYR A 106 15.88 15.66 14.00
C TYR A 106 15.74 15.37 15.50
N GLU A 107 14.94 16.14 16.24
CA GLU A 107 14.74 15.90 17.68
C GLU A 107 13.92 14.64 17.94
N LEU A 108 12.92 14.39 17.09
CA LEU A 108 12.14 13.15 17.15
C LEU A 108 13.04 11.94 16.88
N PHE A 109 13.92 12.03 15.89
CA PHE A 109 14.89 10.98 15.57
C PHE A 109 15.84 10.68 16.73
N LEU A 110 16.37 11.71 17.41
CA LEU A 110 17.25 11.50 18.55
C LEU A 110 16.53 10.78 19.70
N ARG A 111 15.29 11.17 20.00
CA ARG A 111 14.46 10.47 20.99
C ARG A 111 14.15 9.03 20.58
N PHE A 112 13.89 8.83 19.30
CA PHE A 112 13.66 7.50 18.72
C PHE A 112 14.90 6.61 18.86
N SER A 113 16.06 7.11 18.44
CA SER A 113 17.34 6.42 18.57
C SER A 113 17.65 6.07 20.04
N GLU A 114 17.51 7.02 20.97
CA GLU A 114 17.72 6.76 22.41
C GLU A 114 16.78 5.66 22.93
N THR A 115 15.53 5.65 22.49
CA THR A 115 14.54 4.64 22.91
C THR A 115 14.88 3.26 22.34
N VAL A 116 15.29 3.19 21.07
CA VAL A 116 15.69 1.95 20.39
C VAL A 116 16.96 1.36 21.00
N GLU A 117 17.96 2.18 21.31
CA GLU A 117 19.18 1.74 22.00
C GLU A 117 18.92 1.31 23.44
N GLY A 118 17.97 1.99 24.12
CA GLY A 118 17.55 1.66 25.47
C GLY A 118 16.72 0.38 25.60
N ASN A 119 16.17 -0.14 24.50
CA ASN A 119 15.28 -1.30 24.51
C ASN A 119 16.03 -2.63 24.22
N PRO A 120 16.25 -3.49 25.24
CA PRO A 120 16.87 -4.80 25.04
C PRO A 120 15.96 -5.82 24.34
N GLY A 121 14.63 -5.62 24.35
CA GLY A 121 13.64 -6.51 23.74
C GLY A 121 13.67 -6.55 22.22
N LEU A 122 14.30 -5.57 21.57
CA LEU A 122 14.46 -5.53 20.11
C LEU A 122 15.54 -6.51 19.61
N GLY A 123 16.47 -6.92 20.48
CA GLY A 123 17.50 -7.90 20.15
C GLY A 123 18.28 -7.57 18.88
N GLU A 124 18.28 -8.51 17.94
CA GLU A 124 18.90 -8.41 16.61
C GLU A 124 18.06 -7.62 15.59
N TYR A 125 16.77 -7.44 15.83
CA TYR A 125 15.84 -6.72 14.95
C TYR A 125 15.97 -5.20 15.04
N ARG A 126 16.84 -4.69 15.92
CA ARG A 126 17.06 -3.25 16.15
C ARG A 126 17.29 -2.46 14.86
N ALA A 127 18.07 -3.00 13.93
CA ALA A 127 18.36 -2.30 12.69
C ALA A 127 17.13 -2.16 11.79
N LEU A 128 16.22 -3.15 11.77
CA LEU A 128 14.95 -3.07 11.06
C LEU A 128 14.00 -2.07 11.73
N VAL A 129 14.04 -1.97 13.06
CA VAL A 129 13.28 -0.95 13.80
C VAL A 129 13.76 0.46 13.42
N TYR A 130 15.05 0.70 13.20
CA TYR A 130 15.49 2.01 12.70
C TYR A 130 14.87 2.40 11.35
N ARG A 131 14.64 1.41 10.48
CA ARG A 131 14.10 1.64 9.15
C ARG A 131 12.64 2.10 9.16
N ILE A 132 11.88 1.94 10.24
CA ILE A 132 10.51 2.48 10.30
C ILE A 132 10.43 3.98 10.61
N PHE A 133 11.56 4.64 10.92
CA PHE A 133 11.55 6.07 11.24
C PHE A 133 10.95 6.97 10.15
N PRO A 134 11.25 6.79 8.84
CA PRO A 134 10.68 7.62 7.79
C PRO A 134 9.15 7.58 7.78
N VAL A 135 8.54 6.43 8.09
CA VAL A 135 7.08 6.29 8.22
C VAL A 135 6.57 7.19 9.34
N ILE A 136 7.21 7.14 10.50
CA ILE A 136 6.83 7.98 11.66
C ILE A 136 7.00 9.46 11.32
N ALA A 137 8.10 9.81 10.64
CA ALA A 137 8.44 11.19 10.27
C ALA A 137 7.47 11.78 9.22
N ASP A 138 7.01 10.96 8.28
CA ASP A 138 6.02 11.36 7.27
C ASP A 138 4.61 11.51 7.86
N HIS A 139 4.31 10.87 9.01
CA HIS A 139 2.97 10.81 9.60
C HIS A 139 2.90 11.40 11.02
N THR A 140 3.77 12.38 11.35
CA THR A 140 3.86 12.98 12.70
C THR A 140 2.57 13.63 13.21
N GLU A 141 1.65 13.98 12.32
CA GLU A 141 0.35 14.55 12.70
C GLU A 141 -0.55 13.57 13.49
N TYR A 142 -0.31 12.26 13.35
CA TYR A 142 -1.01 11.21 14.10
C TYR A 142 -0.27 10.80 15.37
N LEU A 143 0.93 11.32 15.62
CA LEU A 143 1.83 10.83 16.66
C LEU A 143 1.48 11.41 18.05
N ASP A 144 0.94 10.58 18.94
CA ASP A 144 1.06 10.72 20.39
C ASP A 144 2.45 10.22 20.82
N ALA A 145 3.40 11.13 20.89
CA ALA A 145 4.80 10.81 21.20
C ALA A 145 4.96 10.04 22.52
N GLU A 146 4.25 10.42 23.59
CA GLU A 146 4.43 9.74 24.88
C GLU A 146 3.91 8.30 24.84
N TYR A 147 2.78 8.09 24.18
CA TYR A 147 2.23 6.76 23.98
C TYR A 147 3.14 5.90 23.09
N PHE A 148 3.52 6.42 21.93
CA PHE A 148 4.38 5.75 20.96
C PHE A 148 5.72 5.36 21.60
N PHE A 149 6.42 6.27 22.27
CA PHE A 149 7.71 5.96 22.89
C PHE A 149 7.57 5.00 24.08
N GLY A 150 6.44 4.99 24.79
CA GLY A 150 6.14 3.97 25.80
C GLY A 150 6.00 2.57 25.19
N LYS A 151 5.29 2.46 24.05
CA LYS A 151 5.16 1.23 23.28
C LYS A 151 6.51 0.81 22.69
N LEU A 152 7.26 1.72 22.07
CA LEU A 152 8.59 1.42 21.51
C LEU A 152 9.59 0.96 22.56
N ALA A 153 9.57 1.54 23.77
CA ALA A 153 10.45 1.14 24.87
C ALA A 153 10.13 -0.27 25.44
N SER A 154 8.93 -0.79 25.19
CA SER A 154 8.48 -2.09 25.67
C SER A 154 8.30 -3.15 24.58
N LEU A 155 8.39 -2.76 23.30
CA LEU A 155 8.31 -3.67 22.16
C LEU A 155 9.36 -4.76 22.28
N SER A 156 8.95 -6.00 22.02
CA SER A 156 9.83 -7.15 22.06
C SER A 156 9.65 -8.06 20.85
N PHE A 157 10.68 -8.84 20.55
CA PHE A 157 10.64 -9.88 19.54
C PHE A 157 10.88 -11.23 20.19
N SER A 158 10.16 -12.25 19.72
CA SER A 158 10.46 -13.63 20.09
C SER A 158 10.19 -14.59 18.96
N GLU A 159 10.89 -15.71 19.01
CA GLU A 159 10.66 -16.85 18.13
C GLU A 159 9.50 -17.71 18.67
N SER A 160 8.63 -18.17 17.77
CA SER A 160 7.51 -19.03 18.15
C SER A 160 7.10 -20.01 17.03
N GLU A 161 6.49 -21.13 17.42
CA GLU A 161 5.71 -21.97 16.50
C GLU A 161 4.41 -21.24 16.12
N LEU A 162 4.31 -20.83 14.84
CA LEU A 162 3.13 -20.18 14.28
C LEU A 162 2.27 -21.15 13.47
N GLU A 163 0.97 -20.82 13.34
CA GLU A 163 0.04 -21.60 12.54
C GLU A 163 0.44 -21.62 11.05
N ALA A 164 0.10 -22.71 10.34
CA ALA A 164 0.48 -22.90 8.95
C ALA A 164 -0.10 -21.80 8.03
N GLY A 165 0.78 -20.93 7.53
CA GLY A 165 0.43 -19.78 6.70
C GLY A 165 0.85 -18.44 7.30
N PHE A 166 1.26 -18.42 8.58
CA PHE A 166 1.78 -17.24 9.26
C PHE A 166 3.29 -17.34 9.44
N TRP A 167 4.00 -16.25 9.16
CA TRP A 167 5.45 -16.15 9.22
C TRP A 167 5.90 -15.14 10.28
N GLY A 168 5.04 -14.17 10.56
CA GLY A 168 5.13 -13.23 11.67
C GLY A 168 3.74 -13.04 12.29
N LYS A 169 3.72 -12.42 13.47
CA LYS A 169 2.50 -11.90 14.08
C LYS A 169 2.81 -10.86 15.14
N TYR A 170 2.27 -9.66 15.01
CA TYR A 170 2.23 -8.68 16.07
C TYR A 170 1.10 -8.99 17.06
N LEU A 171 1.43 -8.92 18.35
CA LEU A 171 0.51 -9.05 19.46
C LEU A 171 0.42 -7.71 20.18
N TYR A 172 -0.70 -7.00 20.00
CA TYR A 172 -0.92 -5.69 20.60
C TYR A 172 -0.76 -5.69 22.13
N GLU A 173 -1.30 -6.73 22.78
CA GLU A 173 -1.02 -7.14 24.17
C GLU A 173 -0.43 -8.56 24.10
N PRO A 174 0.88 -8.76 24.30
CA PRO A 174 1.77 -8.06 25.22
C PRO A 174 2.74 -7.02 24.62
N ASN A 175 2.47 -6.47 23.42
CA ASN A 175 3.39 -5.62 22.66
C ASN A 175 4.65 -6.38 22.19
N GLU A 176 4.40 -7.44 21.42
CA GLU A 176 5.42 -8.39 21.00
C GLU A 176 5.22 -8.80 19.54
N ILE A 177 6.31 -8.87 18.77
CA ILE A 177 6.33 -9.44 17.43
C ILE A 177 6.86 -10.87 17.52
N LEU A 178 6.00 -11.83 17.19
CA LEU A 178 6.38 -13.23 17.05
C LEU A 178 6.90 -13.49 15.65
N ILE A 179 8.06 -14.13 15.56
CA ILE A 179 8.67 -14.56 14.32
C ILE A 179 8.70 -16.09 14.30
N ARG A 180 8.43 -16.68 13.14
CA ARG A 180 8.38 -18.13 12.99
C ARG A 180 9.76 -18.78 13.19
N GLU A 181 9.82 -19.83 14.02
CA GLU A 181 11.06 -20.57 14.36
C GLU A 181 11.70 -21.35 13.19
N ASP A 182 10.92 -21.82 12.23
CA ASP A 182 11.34 -22.75 11.16
C ASP A 182 11.46 -22.11 9.78
N VAL A 183 11.84 -20.82 9.70
CA VAL A 183 12.11 -20.17 8.41
C VAL A 183 13.36 -20.78 7.78
N GLU A 184 13.20 -21.48 6.65
CA GLU A 184 14.31 -22.08 5.92
C GLU A 184 15.29 -20.99 5.39
N ASP A 185 16.59 -21.31 5.33
CA ASP A 185 17.66 -20.36 4.96
C ASP A 185 17.42 -19.67 3.59
N ASP A 186 16.78 -20.36 2.65
CA ASP A 186 16.46 -19.85 1.31
C ASP A 186 15.21 -18.95 1.26
N SER A 187 14.44 -18.92 2.33
CA SER A 187 13.24 -18.08 2.53
C SER A 187 13.51 -16.90 3.45
N ARG A 188 14.75 -16.74 3.96
CA ARG A 188 15.13 -15.66 4.88
C ARG A 188 15.01 -14.26 4.31
N TRP A 189 15.11 -14.09 3.00
CA TRP A 189 14.84 -12.80 2.35
C TRP A 189 13.38 -12.36 2.59
N GLU A 190 12.44 -13.30 2.75
CA GLU A 190 11.05 -12.99 3.06
C GLU A 190 10.88 -12.53 4.52
N LEU A 191 11.84 -12.85 5.39
CA LEU A 191 11.74 -12.59 6.82
C LEU A 191 11.71 -11.11 7.13
N SER A 192 12.55 -10.29 6.50
CA SER A 192 12.52 -8.85 6.78
C SER A 192 11.27 -8.18 6.22
N ALA A 193 10.73 -8.65 5.09
CA ALA A 193 9.42 -8.18 4.62
C ALA A 193 8.31 -8.50 5.63
N VAL A 194 8.34 -9.71 6.20
CA VAL A 194 7.45 -10.10 7.29
C VAL A 194 7.65 -9.22 8.52
N VAL A 195 8.90 -8.99 8.96
CA VAL A 195 9.19 -8.11 10.09
C VAL A 195 8.72 -6.68 9.84
N PHE A 196 8.90 -6.14 8.63
CA PHE A 196 8.38 -4.81 8.28
C PHE A 196 6.85 -4.77 8.32
N HIS A 197 6.18 -5.79 7.81
CA HIS A 197 4.74 -5.94 7.92
C HIS A 197 4.29 -5.89 9.39
N GLU A 198 4.89 -6.71 10.26
CA GLU A 198 4.56 -6.72 11.69
C GLU A 198 4.93 -5.42 12.40
N LEU A 199 6.00 -4.74 11.96
CA LEU A 199 6.35 -3.43 12.46
C LEU A 199 5.35 -2.35 12.01
N MET A 200 4.71 -2.49 10.85
CA MET A 200 3.63 -1.57 10.45
C MET A 200 2.40 -1.74 11.33
N HIS A 201 2.05 -2.97 11.74
CA HIS A 201 1.03 -3.18 12.78
C HIS A 201 1.42 -2.52 14.11
N PHE A 202 2.70 -2.56 14.48
CA PHE A 202 3.20 -1.84 15.64
C PHE A 202 3.06 -0.32 15.48
N VAL A 203 3.43 0.24 14.31
CA VAL A 203 3.32 1.67 14.03
C VAL A 203 1.86 2.10 14.09
N ASP A 204 0.98 1.48 13.31
CA ASP A 204 -0.48 1.72 13.31
C ASP A 204 -1.02 1.77 14.76
N GLY A 205 -0.90 0.66 15.49
CA GLY A 205 -1.40 0.55 16.86
C GLY A 205 -0.65 1.38 17.91
N SER A 206 0.41 2.10 17.55
CA SER A 206 1.20 2.91 18.51
C SER A 206 1.24 4.40 18.19
N MET A 207 0.79 4.83 17.00
CA MET A 207 0.87 6.23 16.58
C MET A 207 -0.10 7.12 17.36
N SER A 208 -1.39 6.81 17.36
CA SER A 208 -2.44 7.78 17.73
C SER A 208 -3.12 7.54 19.09
N GLY A 209 -2.50 6.74 19.96
CA GLY A 209 -3.04 6.39 21.29
C GLY A 209 -3.81 5.07 21.30
N ALA A 210 -4.59 4.82 22.36
CA ALA A 210 -5.37 3.60 22.47
C ALA A 210 -6.60 3.63 21.54
N GLU A 211 -6.78 2.57 20.76
CA GLU A 211 -7.94 2.35 19.88
C GLU A 211 -9.28 2.62 20.59
N SER A 212 -10.18 3.35 19.93
CA SER A 212 -11.60 3.27 20.25
C SER A 212 -12.26 2.27 19.33
N ALA A 213 -12.64 1.10 19.84
CA ALA A 213 -13.58 0.23 19.13
C ALA A 213 -14.85 1.02 18.81
N MET A 214 -15.44 0.82 17.62
CA MET A 214 -16.68 1.47 17.28
C MET A 214 -17.87 0.71 17.89
N TYR A 215 -18.59 1.40 18.77
CA TYR A 215 -19.77 0.88 19.44
C TYR A 215 -21.02 1.50 18.84
N ILE A 216 -21.98 0.68 18.40
CA ILE A 216 -23.24 1.18 17.83
C ILE A 216 -24.43 0.67 18.64
N LEU A 217 -25.24 1.60 19.14
CA LEU A 217 -26.48 1.32 19.87
C LEU A 217 -27.65 2.07 19.24
N ASP A 218 -28.68 1.33 18.79
CA ASP A 218 -29.90 1.88 18.18
C ASP A 218 -29.61 2.90 17.04
N GLY A 219 -28.61 2.62 16.20
CA GLY A 219 -28.20 3.49 15.09
C GLY A 219 -27.41 4.73 15.51
N ARG A 220 -26.90 4.76 16.74
CA ARG A 220 -26.02 5.83 17.23
C ARG A 220 -24.63 5.28 17.53
N ARG A 221 -23.60 5.92 16.96
CA ARG A 221 -22.19 5.70 17.29
C ARG A 221 -21.88 6.19 18.71
N LEU A 222 -21.07 5.41 19.42
CA LEU A 222 -20.57 5.68 20.75
C LEU A 222 -19.05 5.52 20.74
N TYR A 223 -18.36 6.39 21.45
CA TYR A 223 -16.95 6.16 21.81
C TYR A 223 -16.83 5.16 22.97
N ALA A 224 -15.62 4.65 23.20
CA ALA A 224 -15.37 3.64 24.22
C ALA A 224 -15.80 4.06 25.63
N ASP A 225 -15.59 5.33 25.99
CA ASP A 225 -16.03 5.90 27.26
C ASP A 225 -17.55 6.00 27.36
N GLU A 226 -18.24 6.40 26.29
CA GLU A 226 -19.70 6.39 26.19
C GLU A 226 -20.27 4.96 26.35
N PHE A 227 -19.67 3.97 25.68
CA PHE A 227 -20.05 2.57 25.80
C PHE A 227 -19.86 2.05 27.23
N LEU A 228 -18.70 2.33 27.84
CA LEU A 228 -18.42 1.91 29.22
C LEU A 228 -19.35 2.56 30.24
N ALA A 229 -19.85 3.77 29.94
CA ALA A 229 -20.84 4.48 30.75
C ALA A 229 -22.28 3.94 30.59
N LEU A 230 -22.56 3.09 29.59
CA LEU A 230 -23.90 2.55 29.36
C LEU A 230 -24.35 1.56 30.46
N PRO A 231 -25.66 1.50 30.76
CA PRO A 231 -26.25 0.40 31.50
C PRO A 231 -25.90 -0.95 30.87
N MET A 232 -25.79 -2.01 31.69
CA MET A 232 -25.44 -3.35 31.20
C MET A 232 -26.39 -3.85 30.11
N GLU A 233 -27.69 -3.55 30.21
CA GLU A 233 -28.69 -3.94 29.21
C GLU A 233 -28.40 -3.31 27.84
N ASP A 234 -28.03 -2.04 27.79
CA ASP A 234 -27.67 -1.35 26.55
C ASP A 234 -26.32 -1.82 26.00
N ARG A 235 -25.34 -2.11 26.88
CA ARG A 235 -24.08 -2.74 26.44
C ARG A 235 -24.29 -4.09 25.77
N LEU A 236 -25.24 -4.90 26.24
CA LEU A 236 -25.57 -6.19 25.64
C LEU A 236 -26.31 -6.07 24.29
N ARG A 237 -26.92 -4.91 24.01
CA ARG A 237 -27.56 -4.61 22.71
C ARG A 237 -26.63 -3.85 21.75
N THR A 238 -25.51 -3.36 22.26
CA THR A 238 -24.53 -2.62 21.47
C THR A 238 -23.84 -3.58 20.51
N VAL A 239 -23.86 -3.26 19.23
CA VAL A 239 -23.00 -3.91 18.24
C VAL A 239 -21.61 -3.33 18.45
N ILE A 240 -20.67 -4.21 18.78
CA ILE A 240 -19.25 -3.85 18.79
C ILE A 240 -18.73 -4.28 17.45
N LEU A 241 -18.35 -3.31 16.62
CA LEU A 241 -17.55 -3.63 15.45
C LEU A 241 -16.11 -3.77 15.94
N TYR A 242 -15.51 -4.87 15.50
CA TYR A 242 -14.13 -5.16 15.77
C TYR A 242 -13.46 -5.22 14.42
N ASN A 243 -12.49 -4.32 14.27
CA ASN A 243 -11.44 -4.28 13.29
C ASN A 243 -11.94 -4.18 11.85
N ALA A 244 -11.59 -3.07 11.20
CA ALA A 244 -11.48 -3.03 9.76
C ALA A 244 -10.22 -3.83 9.36
N ASP A 245 -10.25 -5.16 9.48
CA ASP A 245 -9.08 -6.03 9.21
C ASP A 245 -8.47 -5.75 7.82
N ALA A 246 -9.31 -5.43 6.82
CA ALA A 246 -8.82 -5.02 5.50
C ALA A 246 -7.97 -3.75 5.52
N VAL A 247 -8.25 -2.83 6.44
CA VAL A 247 -7.44 -1.63 6.68
C VAL A 247 -6.20 -2.00 7.47
N THR A 248 -6.32 -2.77 8.55
CA THR A 248 -5.17 -3.12 9.41
C THR A 248 -4.15 -4.00 8.67
N GLU A 249 -4.57 -5.16 8.14
CA GLU A 249 -3.69 -6.08 7.41
C GLU A 249 -3.29 -5.55 6.03
N GLY A 250 -4.25 -4.99 5.29
CA GLY A 250 -3.99 -4.40 3.98
C GLY A 250 -3.13 -3.15 4.07
N GLY A 251 -3.30 -2.34 5.11
CA GLY A 251 -2.52 -1.13 5.35
C GLY A 251 -1.10 -1.48 5.78
N ALA A 252 -0.92 -2.42 6.72
CA ALA A 252 0.41 -2.88 7.12
C ALA A 252 1.23 -3.37 5.92
N GLU A 253 0.59 -4.11 5.01
CA GLU A 253 1.21 -4.57 3.78
C GLU A 253 1.46 -3.42 2.77
N LEU A 254 0.48 -2.54 2.55
CA LEU A 254 0.61 -1.44 1.59
C LEU A 254 1.68 -0.43 2.02
N TYR A 255 1.77 -0.08 3.30
CA TYR A 255 2.83 0.80 3.80
C TYR A 255 4.19 0.10 3.79
N THR A 256 4.23 -1.22 4.02
CA THR A 256 5.46 -2.00 3.80
C THR A 256 5.91 -1.91 2.34
N ALA A 257 4.97 -2.01 1.39
CA ALA A 257 5.24 -1.83 -0.04
C ALA A 257 5.75 -0.43 -0.37
N LYS A 258 5.11 0.61 0.16
CA LYS A 258 5.50 2.01 -0.12
C LYS A 258 6.89 2.33 0.41
N TYR A 259 7.23 1.89 1.61
CA TYR A 259 8.46 2.32 2.27
C TYR A 259 9.64 1.35 2.10
N PHE A 260 9.40 0.04 1.98
CA PHE A 260 10.47 -0.96 2.10
C PHE A 260 10.58 -1.89 0.89
N SER A 261 9.54 -2.66 0.58
CA SER A 261 9.63 -3.72 -0.43
C SER A 261 9.44 -3.20 -1.86
N GLY A 262 8.81 -2.04 -2.04
CA GLY A 262 8.46 -1.49 -3.35
C GLY A 262 7.26 -2.16 -4.02
N GLY A 263 6.63 -3.16 -3.38
CA GLY A 263 5.51 -3.93 -3.93
C GLY A 263 4.79 -4.76 -2.86
N VAL A 264 3.53 -5.12 -3.16
CA VAL A 264 2.61 -5.84 -2.27
C VAL A 264 2.77 -7.35 -2.44
N ARG A 265 2.98 -8.09 -1.35
CA ARG A 265 3.19 -9.54 -1.34
C ARG A 265 1.97 -10.33 -0.88
N SER A 266 1.19 -9.74 0.02
CA SER A 266 0.03 -10.38 0.64
C SER A 266 -1.20 -9.49 0.56
N TYR A 267 -2.36 -10.02 0.92
CA TYR A 267 -3.59 -9.23 1.05
C TYR A 267 -3.90 -8.34 -0.17
N PHE A 268 -3.57 -8.79 -1.39
CA PHE A 268 -3.66 -8.01 -2.63
C PHE A 268 -5.01 -7.29 -2.80
N SER A 269 -6.12 -7.98 -2.53
CA SER A 269 -7.45 -7.39 -2.65
C SER A 269 -7.68 -6.29 -1.61
N ALA A 270 -7.25 -6.47 -0.37
CA ALA A 270 -7.35 -5.43 0.66
C ALA A 270 -6.47 -4.22 0.31
N CYS A 271 -5.23 -4.46 -0.12
CA CYS A 271 -4.33 -3.40 -0.63
C CYS A 271 -4.93 -2.66 -1.83
N SER A 272 -5.69 -3.35 -2.70
CA SER A 272 -6.29 -2.74 -3.89
C SER A 272 -7.43 -1.82 -3.50
N ILE A 273 -8.24 -2.22 -2.50
CA ILE A 273 -9.25 -1.34 -1.91
C ILE A 273 -8.60 -0.07 -1.34
N LEU A 274 -7.52 -0.21 -0.56
CA LEU A 274 -6.83 0.92 0.03
C LEU A 274 -6.19 1.83 -1.03
N THR A 275 -5.59 1.26 -2.07
CA THR A 275 -5.04 2.03 -3.21
C THR A 275 -6.16 2.75 -3.97
N GLY A 276 -7.34 2.13 -4.11
CA GLY A 276 -8.54 2.75 -4.65
C GLY A 276 -9.03 3.93 -3.82
N ILE A 277 -9.09 3.77 -2.49
CA ILE A 277 -9.45 4.86 -1.57
C ILE A 277 -8.44 6.00 -1.68
N GLU A 278 -7.14 5.71 -1.72
CA GLU A 278 -6.10 6.73 -1.93
C GLU A 278 -6.22 7.42 -3.28
N TYR A 279 -6.56 6.68 -4.34
CA TYR A 279 -6.76 7.27 -5.66
C TYR A 279 -7.95 8.24 -5.67
N ILE A 280 -9.05 7.87 -5.02
CA ILE A 280 -10.30 8.65 -5.00
C ILE A 280 -10.18 9.87 -4.08
N TYR A 281 -9.66 9.68 -2.86
CA TYR A 281 -9.69 10.69 -1.79
C TYR A 281 -8.32 11.30 -1.47
N GLY A 282 -7.24 10.80 -2.05
CA GLY A 282 -5.86 11.24 -1.80
C GLY A 282 -5.17 10.52 -0.63
N THR A 283 -3.84 10.67 -0.58
CA THR A 283 -2.96 10.04 0.44
C THR A 283 -3.34 10.48 1.85
N GLU A 284 -3.69 11.75 2.09
CA GLU A 284 -4.12 12.23 3.41
C GLU A 284 -5.30 11.42 3.98
N LYS A 285 -6.25 10.99 3.14
CA LYS A 285 -7.38 10.18 3.59
C LYS A 285 -6.97 8.73 3.89
N LEU A 286 -6.03 8.16 3.12
CA LEU A 286 -5.49 6.84 3.40
C LEU A 286 -4.66 6.85 4.70
N ASP A 287 -3.88 7.90 4.92
CA ASP A 287 -3.10 8.11 6.14
C ASP A 287 -4.03 8.20 7.36
N GLU A 288 -5.12 8.98 7.27
CA GLU A 288 -6.14 9.07 8.33
C GLU A 288 -6.81 7.71 8.60
N LEU A 289 -7.12 6.97 7.54
CA LEU A 289 -7.73 5.66 7.63
C LEU A 289 -6.81 4.64 8.33
N PHE A 290 -5.50 4.71 8.09
CA PHE A 290 -4.54 3.74 8.65
C PHE A 290 -3.91 4.18 9.97
N PHE A 291 -3.34 5.39 10.07
CA PHE A 291 -2.64 5.85 11.29
C PHE A 291 -3.55 6.58 12.29
N GLY A 292 -4.78 6.93 11.89
CA GLY A 292 -5.75 7.58 12.76
C GLY A 292 -6.19 6.69 13.92
N THR A 293 -6.79 7.31 14.95
CA THR A 293 -7.19 6.61 16.19
C THR A 293 -8.31 5.59 16.00
N ASP A 294 -9.09 5.70 14.92
CA ASP A 294 -10.30 4.90 14.71
C ASP A 294 -10.54 4.67 13.20
N SER A 295 -9.77 3.75 12.62
CA SER A 295 -9.89 3.35 11.21
C SER A 295 -11.32 2.95 10.83
N GLU A 296 -12.02 2.29 11.74
CA GLU A 296 -13.35 1.75 11.49
C GLU A 296 -14.39 2.85 11.36
N ALA A 297 -14.23 3.92 12.14
CA ALA A 297 -15.03 5.12 12.00
C ALA A 297 -14.76 5.90 10.72
N VAL A 298 -13.50 6.04 10.32
CA VAL A 298 -13.15 6.71 9.06
C VAL A 298 -13.74 5.93 7.89
N LEU A 299 -13.64 4.59 7.90
CA LEU A 299 -14.28 3.73 6.90
C LEU A 299 -15.81 3.85 6.91
N ALA A 300 -16.42 3.91 8.09
CA ALA A 300 -17.86 4.10 8.22
C ALA A 300 -18.31 5.45 7.65
N GLU A 301 -17.58 6.53 7.93
CA GLU A 301 -17.85 7.86 7.39
C GLU A 301 -17.84 7.84 5.86
N LEU A 302 -16.78 7.31 5.25
CA LEU A 302 -16.67 7.19 3.78
C LEU A 302 -17.87 6.46 3.15
N LEU A 303 -18.27 5.32 3.73
CA LEU A 303 -19.35 4.51 3.15
C LEU A 303 -20.73 5.12 3.40
N LEU A 304 -20.97 5.68 4.59
CA LEU A 304 -22.25 6.33 4.92
C LEU A 304 -22.44 7.61 4.11
N ASP A 305 -21.39 8.41 3.91
CA ASP A 305 -21.43 9.62 3.10
C ASP A 305 -21.66 9.30 1.62
N ALA A 306 -21.09 8.18 1.12
CA ALA A 306 -21.42 7.61 -0.18
C ALA A 306 -22.86 7.08 -0.31
N GLY A 307 -23.68 7.22 0.73
CA GLY A 307 -25.11 6.94 0.71
C GLY A 307 -25.49 5.52 1.13
N TYR A 308 -24.57 4.78 1.76
CA TYR A 308 -24.90 3.48 2.33
C TYR A 308 -25.84 3.65 3.52
N SER A 309 -26.83 2.77 3.64
CA SER A 309 -27.52 2.60 4.92
C SER A 309 -26.60 1.87 5.91
N GLU A 310 -26.87 1.97 7.21
CA GLU A 310 -26.12 1.22 8.23
C GLU A 310 -26.04 -0.29 7.93
N ASP A 311 -27.17 -0.91 7.57
CA ASP A 311 -27.22 -2.34 7.18
C ASP A 311 -26.31 -2.66 5.99
N ARG A 312 -26.25 -1.75 5.00
CA ARG A 312 -25.41 -1.93 3.82
C ARG A 312 -23.94 -1.70 4.17
N TYR A 313 -23.64 -0.73 5.03
CA TYR A 313 -22.30 -0.51 5.59
C TYR A 313 -21.80 -1.76 6.32
N TYR A 314 -22.58 -2.34 7.23
CA TYR A 314 -22.16 -3.58 7.92
C TYR A 314 -21.86 -4.71 6.95
N THR A 315 -22.66 -4.82 5.89
CA THR A 315 -22.43 -5.81 4.84
C THR A 315 -21.14 -5.51 4.08
N ALA A 316 -20.87 -4.25 3.76
CA ALA A 316 -19.65 -3.79 3.10
C ALA A 316 -18.40 -4.05 3.96
N ALA A 317 -18.40 -3.59 5.21
CA ALA A 317 -17.31 -3.82 6.16
C ALA A 317 -17.00 -5.32 6.32
N ALA A 318 -18.04 -6.15 6.47
CA ALA A 318 -17.86 -7.59 6.56
C ALA A 318 -17.44 -8.26 5.23
N SER A 319 -17.65 -7.60 4.08
CA SER A 319 -17.13 -8.03 2.77
C SER A 319 -15.65 -7.69 2.66
N LEU A 320 -15.24 -6.51 3.13
CA LEU A 320 -13.85 -6.08 3.17
C LEU A 320 -13.02 -6.96 4.11
N ASN A 321 -13.49 -7.21 5.35
CA ASN A 321 -12.78 -8.11 6.28
C ASN A 321 -12.65 -9.55 5.74
N TRP A 322 -13.50 -9.96 4.80
CA TRP A 322 -13.35 -11.26 4.16
C TRP A 322 -12.09 -11.34 3.29
N LEU A 323 -11.62 -10.21 2.75
CA LEU A 323 -10.44 -10.11 1.88
C LEU A 323 -9.14 -10.47 2.60
N THR A 324 -9.13 -10.47 3.93
CA THR A 324 -7.97 -10.83 4.74
C THR A 324 -8.04 -12.26 5.26
N THR A 325 -9.15 -12.97 5.02
CA THR A 325 -9.30 -14.35 5.52
C THR A 325 -8.49 -15.34 4.68
N PRO A 326 -7.55 -16.08 5.28
CA PRO A 326 -6.85 -17.12 4.57
C PRO A 326 -7.82 -18.27 4.26
N ARG A 327 -7.92 -18.66 2.98
CA ARG A 327 -8.49 -19.95 2.52
C ARG A 327 -10.03 -20.06 2.49
N THR A 328 -10.73 -19.14 1.84
CA THR A 328 -12.08 -19.47 1.35
C THR A 328 -12.16 -19.23 -0.14
N SER A 329 -12.34 -20.31 -0.92
CA SER A 329 -12.42 -20.32 -2.40
C SER A 329 -13.58 -19.50 -2.99
N TYR A 330 -14.35 -18.79 -2.16
CA TYR A 330 -15.59 -18.14 -2.55
C TYR A 330 -16.08 -17.18 -1.46
N MET A 331 -16.30 -15.91 -1.82
CA MET A 331 -16.95 -14.96 -0.92
C MET A 331 -18.47 -15.30 -0.80
N PRO A 332 -19.07 -15.30 0.42
CA PRO A 332 -20.48 -15.63 0.59
C PRO A 332 -21.41 -14.74 -0.25
N SER A 333 -22.52 -15.29 -0.77
CA SER A 333 -23.44 -14.63 -1.72
C SER A 333 -24.11 -13.36 -1.19
N GLU A 334 -24.19 -13.21 0.12
CA GLU A 334 -24.78 -12.08 0.84
C GLU A 334 -23.82 -10.89 0.98
N ARG A 335 -22.55 -11.06 0.61
CA ARG A 335 -21.54 -9.98 0.59
C ARG A 335 -21.70 -9.05 -0.60
N ILE A 336 -21.05 -7.90 -0.54
CA ILE A 336 -20.97 -6.92 -1.64
C ILE A 336 -19.65 -7.17 -2.38
N ALA A 337 -19.65 -7.02 -3.71
CA ALA A 337 -18.41 -7.08 -4.48
C ALA A 337 -17.47 -5.93 -4.04
N PRO A 338 -16.19 -6.20 -3.78
CA PRO A 338 -15.22 -5.15 -3.46
C PRO A 338 -15.14 -4.07 -4.56
N GLU A 339 -15.28 -4.46 -5.82
CA GLU A 339 -15.33 -3.55 -6.96
C GLU A 339 -16.53 -2.59 -6.89
N ASP A 340 -17.71 -3.08 -6.52
CA ASP A 340 -18.91 -2.25 -6.36
C ASP A 340 -18.71 -1.22 -5.23
N ILE A 341 -17.98 -1.58 -4.17
CA ILE A 341 -17.67 -0.63 -3.08
C ILE A 341 -16.78 0.50 -3.59
N LEU A 342 -15.72 0.21 -4.35
CA LEU A 342 -14.86 1.26 -4.92
C LEU A 342 -15.58 2.10 -5.97
N ILE A 343 -16.41 1.49 -6.81
CA ILE A 343 -17.19 2.22 -7.82
C ILE A 343 -18.18 3.16 -7.14
N ASP A 344 -18.91 2.71 -6.10
CA ASP A 344 -19.81 3.56 -5.34
C ASP A 344 -19.06 4.75 -4.70
N LEU A 345 -17.87 4.51 -4.14
CA LEU A 345 -17.01 5.58 -3.58
C LEU A 345 -16.51 6.55 -4.67
N TYR A 346 -16.10 6.04 -5.83
CA TYR A 346 -15.64 6.85 -6.96
C TYR A 346 -16.78 7.74 -7.46
N GLU A 347 -17.95 7.16 -7.71
CA GLU A 347 -19.11 7.88 -8.24
C GLU A 347 -19.60 8.96 -7.28
N HIS A 348 -19.45 8.73 -5.97
CA HIS A 348 -19.75 9.72 -4.95
C HIS A 348 -18.81 10.93 -4.99
N GLU A 349 -17.50 10.70 -4.97
CA GLU A 349 -16.50 11.76 -4.82
C GLU A 349 -16.14 12.44 -6.15
N LEU A 350 -15.93 11.64 -7.19
CA LEU A 350 -15.43 12.10 -8.50
C LEU A 350 -16.53 12.20 -9.56
N GLY A 351 -17.70 11.62 -9.31
CA GLY A 351 -18.84 11.58 -10.24
C GLY A 351 -18.78 10.40 -11.21
N SER A 352 -19.64 10.41 -12.23
CA SER A 352 -19.69 9.32 -13.22
C SER A 352 -18.52 9.37 -14.20
N GLY A 353 -18.17 8.23 -14.81
CA GLY A 353 -17.14 8.15 -15.86
C GLY A 353 -15.91 7.33 -15.48
N TRP A 354 -15.98 6.57 -14.38
CA TRP A 354 -14.94 5.64 -13.95
C TRP A 354 -14.58 4.63 -15.05
N GLU A 355 -15.50 4.29 -15.96
CA GLU A 355 -15.24 3.37 -17.08
C GLU A 355 -14.35 3.97 -18.17
N GLN A 356 -13.93 5.24 -18.04
CA GLN A 356 -12.94 5.88 -18.91
C GLN A 356 -11.65 6.26 -18.15
N ASP A 357 -11.60 6.00 -16.84
CA ASP A 357 -10.46 6.32 -15.99
C ASP A 357 -9.50 5.13 -15.95
N GLU A 358 -8.49 5.14 -16.83
CA GLU A 358 -7.58 4.00 -17.02
C GLU A 358 -6.79 3.60 -15.75
N PRO A 359 -6.23 4.54 -14.96
CA PRO A 359 -5.66 4.22 -13.66
C PRO A 359 -6.64 3.54 -12.70
N PHE A 360 -7.87 4.06 -12.59
CA PHE A 360 -8.88 3.47 -11.71
C PHE A 360 -9.34 2.09 -12.20
N ILE A 361 -9.52 1.92 -13.52
CA ILE A 361 -9.81 0.62 -14.14
C ILE A 361 -8.70 -0.39 -13.82
N TYR A 362 -7.44 0.04 -13.78
CA TYR A 362 -6.34 -0.85 -13.40
C TYR A 362 -6.40 -1.27 -11.93
N ILE A 363 -6.83 -0.38 -11.02
CA ILE A 363 -7.10 -0.73 -9.62
C ILE A 363 -8.25 -1.75 -9.52
N LEU A 364 -9.35 -1.54 -10.25
CA LEU A 364 -10.44 -2.52 -10.29
C LEU A 364 -9.96 -3.87 -10.84
N LYS A 365 -9.11 -3.84 -11.86
CA LYS A 365 -8.52 -5.04 -12.44
C LYS A 365 -7.65 -5.82 -11.46
N SER A 366 -6.94 -5.15 -10.53
CA SER A 366 -6.14 -5.84 -9.50
C SER A 366 -6.99 -6.51 -8.41
N LEU A 367 -8.27 -6.12 -8.27
CA LEU A 367 -9.23 -6.84 -7.41
C LEU A 367 -9.71 -8.15 -8.03
N SER A 368 -9.82 -8.21 -9.36
CA SER A 368 -10.48 -9.29 -10.09
C SER A 368 -9.51 -10.39 -10.63
N ASP A 369 -8.28 -10.50 -10.11
CA ASP A 369 -7.22 -11.29 -10.77
C ASP A 369 -7.50 -12.82 -10.90
N VAL A 370 -6.86 -13.41 -11.93
CA VAL A 370 -7.06 -14.70 -12.62
C VAL A 370 -7.22 -15.95 -11.73
N ALA A 371 -6.85 -15.88 -10.45
CA ALA A 371 -7.02 -16.99 -9.50
C ALA A 371 -8.38 -16.98 -8.78
N TRP A 372 -9.14 -15.88 -8.83
CA TRP A 372 -10.30 -15.62 -7.98
C TRP A 372 -11.39 -14.79 -8.69
N PRO A 373 -12.17 -15.38 -9.63
CA PRO A 373 -13.16 -14.68 -10.43
C PRO A 373 -14.46 -14.39 -9.64
N ASP A 374 -14.35 -13.74 -8.48
CA ASP A 374 -15.50 -13.34 -7.67
C ASP A 374 -16.18 -12.07 -8.21
N TYR A 375 -15.56 -11.36 -9.17
CA TYR A 375 -16.13 -10.20 -9.86
C TYR A 375 -17.47 -10.49 -10.56
N GLU A 376 -17.76 -11.76 -10.90
CA GLU A 376 -19.00 -12.17 -11.57
C GLU A 376 -20.26 -11.78 -10.75
N ARG A 377 -20.08 -11.51 -9.45
CA ARG A 377 -21.15 -11.06 -8.55
C ARG A 377 -21.43 -9.55 -8.63
N SER A 378 -20.48 -8.77 -9.14
CA SER A 378 -20.58 -7.32 -9.25
C SER A 378 -21.76 -6.98 -10.15
N VAL A 379 -22.45 -5.89 -9.84
CA VAL A 379 -23.48 -5.36 -10.76
C VAL A 379 -22.88 -4.87 -12.09
N HIS A 380 -21.55 -4.73 -12.14
CA HIS A 380 -20.74 -4.33 -13.30
C HIS A 380 -19.96 -5.50 -13.92
N ALA A 381 -20.31 -6.77 -13.63
CA ALA A 381 -19.58 -7.95 -14.07
C ALA A 381 -19.27 -7.99 -15.59
N ASP A 382 -20.20 -7.55 -16.45
CA ASP A 382 -20.01 -7.50 -17.91
C ASP A 382 -18.85 -6.57 -18.31
N PHE A 383 -18.67 -5.45 -17.60
CA PHE A 383 -17.56 -4.54 -17.84
C PHE A 383 -16.26 -5.12 -17.28
N LEU A 384 -16.30 -5.63 -16.04
CA LEU A 384 -15.13 -6.19 -15.36
C LEU A 384 -14.53 -7.36 -16.14
N GLN A 385 -15.36 -8.26 -16.68
CA GLN A 385 -14.91 -9.34 -17.58
C GLN A 385 -14.10 -8.82 -18.79
N GLY A 386 -14.43 -7.62 -19.27
CA GLY A 386 -13.79 -7.00 -20.43
C GLY A 386 -12.37 -6.47 -20.16
N ILE A 387 -12.01 -6.22 -18.90
CA ILE A 387 -10.72 -5.62 -18.52
C ILE A 387 -9.70 -6.64 -17.98
N GLU A 388 -10.14 -7.85 -17.64
CA GLU A 388 -9.30 -8.91 -17.08
C GLU A 388 -8.20 -9.44 -18.01
N PHE A 389 -7.14 -9.97 -17.40
CA PHE A 389 -6.18 -10.82 -18.08
C PHE A 389 -6.78 -12.22 -18.32
N ASN A 390 -7.68 -12.31 -19.29
CA ASN A 390 -8.39 -13.53 -19.66
C ASN A 390 -7.46 -14.68 -20.13
N THR A 391 -6.20 -14.39 -20.47
CA THR A 391 -5.21 -15.37 -20.93
C THR A 391 -3.80 -15.09 -20.39
N ARG A 392 -3.00 -16.15 -20.24
CA ARG A 392 -1.56 -16.04 -19.94
C ARG A 392 -0.79 -15.23 -20.99
N GLU A 393 -1.28 -15.21 -22.22
CA GLU A 393 -0.70 -14.44 -23.33
C GLU A 393 -0.91 -12.94 -23.14
N GLN A 394 -2.12 -12.50 -22.73
CA GLN A 394 -2.39 -11.09 -22.39
C GLN A 394 -1.56 -10.64 -21.19
N TYR A 395 -1.45 -11.48 -20.15
CA TYR A 395 -0.60 -11.19 -19.00
C TYR A 395 0.88 -11.06 -19.39
N ALA A 396 1.39 -11.98 -20.22
CA ALA A 396 2.78 -11.92 -20.70
C ALA A 396 3.04 -10.72 -21.62
N ASP A 397 2.09 -10.34 -22.47
CA ASP A 397 2.17 -9.13 -23.30
C ASP A 397 2.25 -7.87 -22.42
N PHE A 398 1.39 -7.78 -21.40
CA PHE A 398 1.41 -6.69 -20.44
C PHE A 398 2.76 -6.60 -19.72
N LEU A 399 3.28 -7.70 -19.17
CA LEU A 399 4.60 -7.71 -18.53
C LEU A 399 5.72 -7.30 -19.51
N SER A 400 5.63 -7.71 -20.77
CA SER A 400 6.59 -7.30 -21.79
C SER A 400 6.57 -5.79 -22.06
N LYS A 401 5.39 -5.14 -21.98
CA LYS A 401 5.26 -3.68 -22.08
C LYS A 401 5.73 -3.00 -20.79
N LEU A 402 5.37 -3.54 -19.63
CA LEU A 402 5.77 -3.04 -18.32
C LEU A 402 7.29 -2.97 -18.19
N TYR A 403 8.02 -3.94 -18.73
CA TYR A 403 9.49 -4.00 -18.70
C TYR A 403 10.17 -3.38 -19.93
N ALA A 404 9.41 -2.72 -20.81
CA ALA A 404 9.97 -2.11 -22.02
C ALA A 404 10.94 -0.96 -21.68
N GLY A 405 12.17 -1.04 -22.20
CA GLY A 405 13.17 0.00 -22.02
C GLY A 405 14.18 -0.27 -20.89
N LEU A 406 13.96 -1.30 -20.08
CA LEU A 406 15.00 -1.80 -19.16
C LEU A 406 16.21 -2.33 -19.95
N SER A 407 17.41 -2.07 -19.45
CA SER A 407 18.67 -2.53 -20.04
C SER A 407 18.96 -4.01 -19.77
N PHE A 408 18.20 -4.60 -18.85
CA PHE A 408 18.24 -6.01 -18.47
C PHE A 408 16.88 -6.67 -18.70
N ARG A 409 16.83 -7.99 -18.55
CA ARG A 409 15.61 -8.78 -18.72
C ARG A 409 15.14 -9.29 -17.37
N PRO A 410 14.07 -8.71 -16.79
CA PRO A 410 13.47 -9.25 -15.58
C PRO A 410 12.80 -10.60 -15.85
N GLU A 411 12.89 -11.50 -14.89
CA GLU A 411 12.11 -12.72 -14.79
C GLU A 411 11.02 -12.49 -13.74
N PRO A 412 9.74 -12.32 -14.15
CA PRO A 412 8.66 -12.03 -13.21
C PRO A 412 8.48 -13.18 -12.23
N MET A 413 8.34 -12.85 -10.95
CA MET A 413 7.88 -13.78 -9.93
C MET A 413 6.38 -14.04 -10.11
N PHE A 414 5.84 -15.05 -9.43
CA PHE A 414 4.45 -15.52 -9.66
C PHE A 414 3.36 -14.48 -9.32
N ASP A 415 3.72 -13.38 -8.66
CA ASP A 415 2.78 -12.37 -8.19
C ASP A 415 2.34 -11.42 -9.33
N PRO A 416 1.04 -11.08 -9.39
CA PRO A 416 0.52 -10.15 -10.40
C PRO A 416 1.05 -8.73 -10.16
N PRO A 417 1.24 -7.92 -11.22
CA PRO A 417 1.65 -6.54 -11.05
C PRO A 417 0.55 -5.73 -10.37
N PHE A 418 0.96 -4.93 -9.39
CA PHE A 418 0.07 -4.32 -8.43
C PHE A 418 0.17 -2.79 -8.45
N PRO A 419 -0.94 -2.04 -8.45
CA PRO A 419 -0.90 -0.58 -8.40
C PRO A 419 -0.52 -0.08 -7.00
N VAL A 420 0.42 0.86 -6.92
CA VAL A 420 0.79 1.56 -5.68
C VAL A 420 0.88 3.05 -5.99
N ILE A 421 0.30 3.89 -5.14
CA ILE A 421 0.49 5.34 -5.22
C ILE A 421 1.58 5.73 -4.21
N LYS A 422 2.66 6.35 -4.69
CA LYS A 422 3.78 6.78 -3.86
C LYS A 422 4.33 8.11 -4.35
N ASP A 423 4.50 9.07 -3.44
CA ASP A 423 4.96 10.43 -3.73
C ASP A 423 4.13 11.11 -4.83
N GLY A 424 2.82 10.87 -4.83
CA GLY A 424 1.89 11.38 -5.86
C GLY A 424 2.01 10.70 -7.24
N ARG A 425 2.79 9.63 -7.37
CA ARG A 425 2.95 8.87 -8.61
C ARG A 425 2.17 7.57 -8.55
N PHE A 426 1.45 7.26 -9.63
CA PHE A 426 0.83 5.95 -9.83
C PHE A 426 1.85 4.98 -10.40
N LEU A 427 2.20 3.95 -9.64
CA LEU A 427 3.21 2.97 -9.99
C LEU A 427 2.56 1.60 -10.18
N ILE A 428 2.99 0.87 -11.20
CA ILE A 428 2.68 -0.55 -11.36
C ILE A 428 3.90 -1.33 -10.90
N THR A 429 3.75 -2.05 -9.80
CA THR A 429 4.82 -2.76 -9.10
C THR A 429 4.80 -4.24 -9.45
N ALA A 430 5.96 -4.86 -9.65
CA ALA A 430 6.05 -6.30 -9.90
C ALA A 430 7.33 -6.87 -9.31
N PHE A 431 7.22 -8.00 -8.61
CA PHE A 431 8.39 -8.75 -8.15
C PHE A 431 9.06 -9.45 -9.31
N ALA A 432 10.38 -9.35 -9.37
CA ALA A 432 11.18 -9.99 -10.40
C ALA A 432 12.57 -10.36 -9.91
N ASP A 433 13.11 -11.40 -10.50
CA ASP A 433 14.54 -11.70 -10.45
C ASP A 433 15.21 -11.08 -11.69
N TRP A 434 16.38 -10.46 -11.54
CA TRP A 434 17.21 -10.02 -12.67
C TRP A 434 18.70 -10.19 -12.39
N THR A 435 19.52 -9.98 -13.41
CA THR A 435 20.97 -9.85 -13.25
C THR A 435 21.32 -8.37 -13.30
N ASP A 436 21.91 -7.86 -12.22
CA ASP A 436 22.38 -6.48 -12.15
C ASP A 436 23.39 -6.24 -13.29
N PRO A 437 23.17 -5.24 -14.15
CA PRO A 437 24.02 -5.00 -15.32
C PRO A 437 25.42 -4.49 -14.96
N ASP A 438 25.60 -3.87 -13.78
CA ASP A 438 26.84 -3.27 -13.31
C ASP A 438 27.70 -4.28 -12.51
N THR A 439 27.06 -5.11 -11.68
CA THR A 439 27.76 -6.06 -10.79
C THR A 439 27.74 -7.51 -11.30
N ALA A 440 26.88 -7.81 -12.27
CA ALA A 440 26.59 -9.16 -12.76
C ALA A 440 26.12 -10.14 -11.68
N GLN A 441 25.64 -9.64 -10.54
CA GLN A 441 25.04 -10.46 -9.48
C GLN A 441 23.55 -10.69 -9.76
N PRO A 442 23.01 -11.86 -9.35
CA PRO A 442 21.55 -12.01 -9.30
C PRO A 442 20.99 -11.06 -8.26
N VAL A 443 19.87 -10.43 -8.59
CA VAL A 443 19.10 -9.55 -7.71
C VAL A 443 17.67 -10.04 -7.70
N ARG A 444 17.12 -10.26 -6.51
CA ARG A 444 15.69 -10.32 -6.29
C ARG A 444 15.19 -8.95 -5.82
N GLY A 445 14.12 -8.50 -6.42
CA GLY A 445 13.59 -7.20 -6.04
C GLY A 445 12.26 -6.86 -6.65
N THR A 446 11.94 -5.57 -6.57
CA THR A 446 10.70 -5.02 -7.12
C THR A 446 11.01 -4.00 -8.20
N ILE A 447 10.26 -4.10 -9.29
CA ILE A 447 10.24 -3.13 -10.36
C ILE A 447 8.95 -2.33 -10.23
N ALA A 448 9.05 -1.05 -9.89
CA ALA A 448 7.92 -0.14 -9.86
C ALA A 448 7.99 0.78 -11.06
N ALA A 449 7.10 0.58 -12.03
CA ALA A 449 7.04 1.38 -13.25
C ALA A 449 6.03 2.51 -13.09
N GLU A 450 6.45 3.74 -13.34
CA GLU A 450 5.51 4.83 -13.59
C GLU A 450 4.94 4.61 -14.99
N TYR A 451 3.62 4.41 -15.09
CA TYR A 451 2.99 3.90 -16.30
C TYR A 451 2.08 4.95 -16.95
N ASP A 452 2.34 5.26 -18.21
CA ASP A 452 1.48 6.11 -19.03
C ASP A 452 0.45 5.24 -19.74
N PHE A 453 -0.79 5.28 -19.23
CA PHE A 453 -1.90 4.51 -19.78
C PHE A 453 -2.29 4.96 -21.20
N GLY A 454 -2.07 6.24 -21.55
CA GLY A 454 -2.39 6.75 -22.89
C GLY A 454 -1.44 6.26 -23.98
N THR A 455 -0.19 5.95 -23.63
CA THR A 455 0.77 5.34 -24.57
C THR A 455 0.98 3.84 -24.34
N GLU A 456 0.39 3.28 -23.29
CA GLU A 456 0.65 1.93 -22.78
C GLU A 456 2.14 1.63 -22.61
N GLN A 457 2.90 2.59 -22.08
CA GLN A 457 4.34 2.46 -21.89
C GLN A 457 4.79 2.98 -20.51
N PRO A 458 5.84 2.38 -19.94
CA PRO A 458 6.51 2.93 -18.77
C PRO A 458 7.25 4.22 -19.13
N ILE A 459 7.11 5.25 -18.29
CA ILE A 459 7.82 6.53 -18.43
C ILE A 459 9.03 6.64 -17.49
N GLY A 460 9.08 5.80 -16.46
CA GLY A 460 10.17 5.73 -15.50
C GLY A 460 10.09 4.45 -14.67
N TYR A 461 11.19 4.16 -13.97
CA TYR A 461 11.30 3.00 -13.09
C TYR A 461 11.92 3.38 -11.75
N LEU A 462 11.43 2.77 -10.69
CA LEU A 462 12.10 2.62 -9.41
C LEU A 462 12.42 1.13 -9.25
N LEU A 463 13.69 0.84 -8.96
CA LEU A 463 14.17 -0.53 -8.74
C LEU A 463 14.54 -0.66 -7.27
N THR A 464 13.92 -1.61 -6.60
CA THR A 464 14.23 -1.94 -5.20
C THR A 464 14.99 -3.25 -5.18
N ASP A 465 16.28 -3.20 -4.83
CA ASP A 465 17.08 -4.39 -4.54
C ASP A 465 16.72 -4.88 -3.13
N MET A 466 15.85 -5.88 -3.07
CA MET A 466 15.43 -6.43 -1.79
C MET A 466 16.57 -7.23 -1.13
N ASP A 467 17.37 -7.93 -1.92
CA ASP A 467 18.54 -8.66 -1.40
C ASP A 467 19.54 -7.71 -0.74
N ALA A 468 19.75 -6.50 -1.26
CA ALA A 468 20.58 -5.48 -0.62
C ALA A 468 20.01 -5.03 0.73
N ILE A 469 18.70 -4.75 0.78
CA ILE A 469 18.00 -4.39 2.03
C ILE A 469 18.15 -5.51 3.08
N TYR A 470 18.14 -6.78 2.67
CA TYR A 470 18.24 -7.92 3.59
C TYR A 470 19.68 -8.29 3.95
N ASN A 471 20.63 -8.13 3.03
CA ASN A 471 22.04 -8.44 3.27
C ASN A 471 22.77 -7.35 4.07
N GLU A 472 22.28 -6.10 4.04
CA GLU A 472 22.81 -5.01 4.86
C GLU A 472 22.42 -5.17 6.34
N TYR A 473 21.36 -5.93 6.63
CA TYR A 473 20.82 -6.15 7.98
C TYR A 473 20.56 -7.64 8.27
N PRO A 474 21.61 -8.47 8.34
CA PRO A 474 21.43 -9.88 8.65
C PRO A 474 20.81 -10.04 10.04
N VAL A 475 19.67 -10.72 10.11
CA VAL A 475 19.15 -11.32 11.35
C VAL A 475 20.13 -12.44 11.71
N LEU A 476 21.06 -12.13 12.62
CA LEU A 476 22.13 -13.03 13.05
C LEU A 476 21.61 -13.97 14.15
N HIS A 477 20.94 -15.06 13.75
CA HIS A 477 20.62 -16.11 14.72
C HIS A 477 21.88 -16.57 15.46
N GLY A 478 21.76 -16.61 16.79
CA GLY A 478 22.81 -17.08 17.68
C GLY A 478 23.29 -18.48 17.29
N SER A 479 24.60 -18.64 17.26
CA SER A 479 25.33 -19.92 17.20
C SER A 479 25.00 -20.87 18.34
#